data_AF-A0A2T9ZC86-F1
#
_entry.id   AF-A0A2T9ZC86-F1
#
_cell.length_a   1.000
_cell.length_b   1.000
_cell.length_c   1.000
_cell.angle_alpha   90.00
_cell.angle_beta   90.00
_cell.angle_gamma   90.00
#
_symmetry.space_group_name_H-M   'P 1'
#
loop_
_entity.id
_entity.type
_entity.pdbx_description
1 polymer ?
#
loop_
_entity_poly.entity_id
_entity_poly.type
_entity_poly.pdbx_seq_one_letter_code
_entity_poly.pdbx_strand_id
1 'polypeptide(L)'
;MENPKTSEQEELLAEYCKRKYNKDPSEISKNARKKLLKDIKWDNTREARIALRKKKKLAYKERRADRLKLLSPESNQDDDSNIILNKKQKLKDVAQQSSGINIAIDLQFEELMRDNEITSITGQITRCYSSNKSTERYVNLYISNPEKRIKERFDKRMKEHLNWDP
;
A
#
# COMPACT_ATOMS: atom_id res chain seq x y z
N MET A 1 -15.35 7.96 -37.18
CA MET A 1 -14.86 8.77 -36.05
C MET A 1 -14.42 7.80 -34.96
N GLU A 2 -13.11 7.65 -34.74
CA GLU A 2 -12.58 6.80 -33.66
C GLU A 2 -12.99 7.35 -32.29
N ASN A 3 -13.38 6.45 -31.39
CA ASN A 3 -13.82 6.81 -30.05
C ASN A 3 -12.59 7.22 -29.20
N PRO A 4 -12.51 8.46 -28.70
CA PRO A 4 -11.30 8.98 -28.05
C PRO A 4 -10.86 8.15 -26.82
N LYS A 5 -11.79 7.47 -26.14
CA LYS A 5 -11.48 6.57 -25.02
C LYS A 5 -10.77 5.28 -25.42
N THR A 6 -10.92 4.86 -26.68
CA THR A 6 -10.24 3.67 -27.20
C THR A 6 -8.79 3.99 -27.54
N SER A 7 -8.54 5.18 -28.11
CA SER A 7 -7.20 5.66 -28.46
C SER A 7 -6.28 5.80 -27.23
N GLU A 8 -6.76 6.48 -26.17
CA GLU A 8 -5.99 6.66 -24.92
C GLU A 8 -5.65 5.33 -24.23
N GLN A 9 -6.55 4.34 -24.31
CA GLN A 9 -6.30 3.01 -23.76
C GLN A 9 -5.26 2.21 -24.55
N GLU A 10 -5.20 2.42 -25.87
CA GLU A 10 -4.21 1.78 -26.74
C GLU A 10 -2.83 2.40 -26.55
N GLU A 11 -2.74 3.72 -26.38
CA GLU A 11 -1.49 4.41 -26.02
C GLU A 11 -0.97 3.94 -24.65
N LEU A 12 -1.81 3.93 -23.61
CA LEU A 12 -1.43 3.43 -22.29
C LEU A 12 -0.99 1.96 -22.34
N LEU A 13 -1.65 1.14 -23.16
CA LEU A 13 -1.27 -0.25 -23.36
C LEU A 13 0.09 -0.35 -24.05
N ALA A 14 0.36 0.44 -25.08
CA ALA A 14 1.64 0.48 -25.77
C ALA A 14 2.78 0.90 -24.84
N GLU A 15 2.58 1.96 -24.06
CA GLU A 15 3.53 2.42 -23.05
C GLU A 15 3.84 1.31 -22.01
N TYR A 16 2.80 0.66 -21.49
CA TYR A 16 2.96 -0.43 -20.53
C TYR A 16 3.62 -1.67 -21.14
N CYS A 17 3.34 -2.01 -22.41
CA CYS A 17 3.98 -3.13 -23.10
C CYS A 17 5.47 -2.85 -23.28
N LYS A 18 5.82 -1.66 -23.75
CA LYS A 18 7.20 -1.24 -23.95
C LYS A 18 7.97 -1.23 -22.64
N ARG A 19 7.38 -0.68 -21.58
CA ARG A 19 8.01 -0.64 -20.24
C ARG A 19 8.23 -2.03 -19.63
N LYS A 20 7.29 -2.96 -19.81
CA LYS A 20 7.32 -4.27 -19.12
C LYS A 20 8.02 -5.36 -19.91
N TYR A 21 7.84 -5.39 -21.22
CA TYR A 21 8.30 -6.46 -22.09
C TYR A 21 9.32 -5.98 -23.13
N ASN A 22 9.57 -4.67 -23.22
CA ASN A 22 10.35 -4.05 -24.30
C ASN A 22 9.86 -4.49 -25.69
N LYS A 23 8.54 -4.59 -25.83
CA LYS A 23 7.83 -5.11 -27.00
C LYS A 23 6.56 -4.32 -27.26
N ASP A 24 6.10 -4.34 -28.51
CA ASP A 24 4.83 -3.73 -28.87
C ASP A 24 3.62 -4.60 -28.47
N PRO A 25 2.41 -4.03 -28.30
CA PRO A 25 1.21 -4.78 -27.93
C PRO A 25 0.84 -5.93 -28.87
N SER A 26 1.28 -5.87 -30.14
CA SER A 26 1.09 -6.91 -31.15
C SER A 26 2.01 -8.12 -30.94
N GLU A 27 3.15 -7.93 -30.28
CA GLU A 27 4.20 -8.94 -30.11
C GLU A 27 4.05 -9.78 -28.82
N ILE A 28 3.11 -9.40 -27.97
CA ILE A 28 2.82 -10.09 -26.71
C ILE A 28 1.63 -11.05 -26.85
N SER A 29 1.62 -12.10 -26.03
CA SER A 29 0.51 -13.05 -26.04
C SER A 29 -0.82 -12.40 -25.66
N LYS A 30 -1.94 -12.94 -26.17
CA LYS A 30 -3.30 -12.48 -25.82
C LYS A 30 -3.52 -12.45 -24.30
N ASN A 31 -2.95 -13.42 -23.58
CA ASN A 31 -3.01 -13.49 -22.12
C ASN A 31 -2.22 -12.37 -21.44
N ALA A 32 -1.02 -12.06 -21.92
CA ALA A 32 -0.20 -10.95 -21.41
C ALA A 32 -0.91 -9.61 -21.64
N ARG A 33 -1.47 -9.40 -22.83
CA ARG A 33 -2.25 -8.20 -23.17
C ARG A 33 -3.47 -8.04 -22.26
N LYS A 34 -4.22 -9.12 -22.05
CA LYS A 34 -5.39 -9.13 -21.13
C LYS A 34 -5.00 -8.83 -19.69
N LYS A 35 -3.83 -9.29 -19.23
CA LYS A 35 -3.30 -8.97 -17.89
C LYS A 35 -2.95 -7.48 -17.77
N LEU A 36 -2.25 -6.91 -18.76
CA LEU A 36 -1.91 -5.49 -18.79
C LEU A 36 -3.16 -4.59 -18.77
N LEU A 37 -4.17 -4.90 -19.58
CA LEU A 37 -5.42 -4.14 -19.59
C LEU A 37 -6.14 -4.17 -18.22
N LYS A 38 -6.06 -5.30 -17.50
CA LYS A 38 -6.58 -5.39 -16.13
C LYS A 38 -5.78 -4.51 -15.17
N ASP A 39 -4.46 -4.49 -15.28
CA ASP A 39 -3.58 -3.68 -14.45
C ASP A 39 -3.81 -2.18 -14.71
N ILE A 40 -3.92 -1.75 -15.97
CA ILE A 40 -4.24 -0.37 -16.37
C ILE A 40 -5.61 0.04 -15.82
N LYS A 41 -6.64 -0.79 -16.01
CA LYS A 41 -7.98 -0.53 -15.45
C LYS A 41 -7.95 -0.44 -13.93
N TRP A 42 -7.16 -1.29 -13.27
CA TRP A 42 -6.98 -1.23 -11.83
C TRP A 42 -6.34 0.10 -11.42
N ASP A 43 -5.35 0.59 -12.15
CA ASP A 43 -4.68 1.83 -11.83
C ASP A 43 -5.56 3.06 -12.07
N ASN A 44 -6.28 3.12 -13.19
CA ASN A 44 -7.18 4.23 -13.52
C ASN A 44 -8.36 4.33 -12.54
N THR A 45 -8.81 3.20 -11.98
CA THR A 45 -9.90 3.19 -10.98
C THR A 45 -9.42 3.43 -9.55
N ARG A 46 -8.13 3.70 -9.32
CA ARG A 46 -7.55 3.90 -7.99
C ARG A 46 -8.22 5.04 -7.22
N GLU A 47 -8.39 6.19 -7.84
CA GLU A 47 -8.97 7.37 -7.17
C GLU A 47 -10.41 7.13 -6.75
N ALA A 48 -11.21 6.54 -7.64
CA ALA A 48 -12.58 6.13 -7.33
C ALA A 48 -12.62 5.13 -6.16
N ARG A 49 -11.69 4.16 -6.11
CA ARG A 49 -11.58 3.22 -4.96
C ARG A 49 -11.20 3.94 -3.66
N ILE A 50 -10.29 4.93 -3.72
CA ILE A 50 -9.90 5.72 -2.55
C ILE A 50 -11.10 6.54 -2.05
N ALA A 51 -11.82 7.22 -2.94
CA ALA A 51 -13.02 8.00 -2.61
C ALA A 51 -14.11 7.12 -1.97
N LEU A 52 -14.36 5.94 -2.56
CA LEU A 52 -15.31 4.96 -2.02
C LEU A 52 -14.91 4.48 -0.63
N ARG A 53 -13.62 4.18 -0.40
CA ARG A 53 -13.09 3.80 0.91
C ARG A 53 -13.28 4.92 1.94
N LYS A 54 -13.02 6.18 1.57
CA LYS A 54 -13.25 7.35 2.43
C LYS A 54 -14.74 7.48 2.80
N LYS A 55 -15.65 7.39 1.82
CA LYS A 55 -17.11 7.44 2.05
C LYS A 55 -17.58 6.32 2.98
N LYS A 56 -17.14 5.08 2.76
CA LYS A 56 -17.46 3.94 3.63
C LYS A 56 -16.95 4.14 5.07
N LYS A 57 -15.73 4.68 5.22
CA LYS A 57 -15.15 4.98 6.55
C LYS A 57 -15.96 6.04 7.30
N LEU A 58 -16.43 7.09 6.59
CA LEU A 58 -17.27 8.12 7.19
C LEU A 58 -18.63 7.57 7.63
N ALA A 59 -19.33 6.86 6.74
CA ALA A 59 -20.62 6.23 7.04
C ALA A 59 -20.52 5.23 8.21
N TYR A 60 -19.43 4.47 8.31
CA TYR A 60 -19.19 3.60 9.46
C TYR A 60 -19.02 4.39 10.76
N LYS A 61 -18.31 5.53 10.72
CA LYS A 61 -18.13 6.41 11.88
C LYS A 61 -19.45 7.03 12.34
N GLU A 62 -20.30 7.46 11.41
CA GLU A 62 -21.64 7.99 11.70
C GLU A 62 -22.53 6.94 12.35
N ARG A 63 -22.67 5.75 11.73
CA ARG A 63 -23.44 4.62 12.30
C ARG A 63 -22.97 4.24 13.70
N ARG A 64 -21.67 4.32 13.96
CA ARG A 64 -21.10 4.06 15.29
C ARG A 64 -21.48 5.16 16.28
N ALA A 65 -21.45 6.42 15.88
CA ALA A 65 -21.85 7.54 16.75
C ALA A 65 -23.34 7.46 17.10
N ASP A 66 -24.20 7.14 16.14
CA ASP A 66 -25.64 7.01 16.38
C ASP A 66 -25.96 5.84 17.31
N ARG A 67 -25.29 4.70 17.13
CA ARG A 67 -25.39 3.56 18.06
C ARG A 67 -25.00 3.98 19.48
N LEU A 68 -23.91 4.72 19.64
CA LEU A 68 -23.44 5.15 20.96
C LEU A 68 -24.42 6.13 21.64
N LYS A 69 -25.10 6.98 20.86
CA LYS A 69 -26.14 7.89 21.36
C LYS A 69 -27.40 7.14 21.82
N LEU A 70 -27.81 6.09 21.10
CA LEU A 70 -28.97 5.28 21.49
C LEU A 70 -28.74 4.46 22.77
N LEU A 71 -27.49 4.06 23.08
CA LEU A 71 -27.18 3.31 24.30
C LEU A 71 -27.07 4.18 25.57
N SER A 72 -27.11 5.51 25.46
CA SER A 72 -27.02 6.43 26.59
C SER A 72 -28.36 7.15 26.81
N PRO A 73 -29.27 6.53 27.59
CA PRO A 73 -29.64 7.22 28.83
C PRO A 73 -29.61 6.38 30.13
N GLU A 74 -29.59 5.04 30.13
CA GLU A 74 -29.93 4.28 31.36
C GLU A 74 -29.11 3.02 31.69
N SER A 75 -27.99 2.72 31.03
CA SER A 75 -27.19 1.52 31.38
C SER A 75 -25.93 1.85 32.18
N ASN A 76 -26.15 2.20 33.47
CA ASN A 76 -25.19 1.88 34.53
C ASN A 76 -25.58 0.49 35.06
N GLN A 77 -24.98 -0.59 34.54
CA GLN A 77 -24.77 -1.87 35.23
C GLN A 77 -24.18 -2.90 34.27
N ASP A 78 -22.91 -3.24 34.51
CA ASP A 78 -22.40 -4.62 34.57
C ASP A 78 -22.71 -5.58 33.42
N ASP A 79 -22.29 -5.25 32.20
CA ASP A 79 -22.01 -6.29 31.20
C ASP A 79 -20.72 -5.98 30.42
N ASP A 80 -19.62 -6.35 31.07
CA ASP A 80 -18.24 -6.16 30.66
C ASP A 80 -17.80 -7.16 29.57
N SER A 81 -18.73 -7.65 28.73
CA SER A 81 -18.47 -8.70 27.77
C SER A 81 -18.82 -8.28 26.32
N ASN A 82 -17.77 -8.13 25.50
CA ASN A 82 -17.80 -8.10 24.03
C ASN A 82 -18.13 -6.81 23.26
N ILE A 83 -18.39 -5.67 23.90
CA ILE A 83 -18.44 -4.36 23.21
C ILE A 83 -17.20 -3.52 23.54
N ILE A 84 -16.08 -4.16 23.87
CA ILE A 84 -14.75 -3.53 23.70
C ILE A 84 -14.43 -3.56 22.21
N LEU A 85 -15.08 -2.62 21.52
CA LEU A 85 -14.53 -1.81 20.46
C LEU A 85 -13.04 -2.11 20.27
N ASN A 86 -12.69 -2.73 19.13
CA ASN A 86 -11.32 -2.78 18.61
C ASN A 86 -10.79 -1.34 18.42
N LYS A 87 -10.55 -0.63 19.51
CA LYS A 87 -9.63 0.49 19.59
C LYS A 87 -8.35 -0.20 19.20
N LYS A 88 -7.90 0.01 17.95
CA LYS A 88 -6.56 -0.42 17.53
C LYS A 88 -5.66 -0.11 18.70
N GLN A 89 -5.11 -1.14 19.35
CA GLN A 89 -4.21 -0.94 20.47
C GLN A 89 -3.24 0.13 19.97
N LYS A 90 -3.28 1.30 20.61
CA LYS A 90 -2.26 2.30 20.32
C LYS A 90 -0.97 1.54 20.53
N LEU A 91 -0.11 1.51 19.50
CA LEU A 91 1.24 0.98 19.67
C LEU A 91 1.73 1.60 20.97
N LYS A 92 2.11 0.75 21.93
CA LYS A 92 2.64 1.27 23.20
C LYS A 92 3.76 2.22 22.79
N ASP A 93 3.77 3.43 23.35
CA ASP A 93 4.92 4.32 23.23
C ASP A 93 6.05 3.63 23.99
N VAL A 94 6.73 2.72 23.31
CA VAL A 94 7.86 1.99 23.85
C VAL A 94 9.02 2.97 23.83
N ALA A 95 9.62 3.23 24.99
CA ALA A 95 10.87 3.98 25.06
C ALA A 95 11.94 3.15 24.35
N GLN A 96 12.12 3.40 23.06
CA GLN A 96 13.04 2.63 22.23
C GLN A 96 14.47 2.94 22.63
N GLN A 97 15.29 1.90 22.74
CA GLN A 97 16.72 2.01 22.94
C GLN A 97 17.44 1.43 21.72
N SER A 98 18.57 2.01 21.32
CA SER A 98 19.34 1.44 20.22
C SER A 98 19.85 0.05 20.60
N SER A 99 19.84 -0.86 19.63
CA SER A 99 20.52 -2.16 19.73
C SER A 99 22.01 -2.07 19.38
N GLY A 100 22.46 -0.98 18.76
CA GLY A 100 23.80 -0.85 18.18
C GLY A 100 24.02 -1.65 16.88
N ILE A 101 22.98 -2.33 16.37
CA ILE A 101 23.06 -3.14 15.15
C ILE A 101 22.63 -2.31 13.93
N ASN A 102 23.42 -2.42 12.87
CA ASN A 102 23.13 -1.85 11.56
C ASN A 102 22.70 -2.97 10.61
N ILE A 103 21.54 -2.82 9.96
CA ILE A 103 21.06 -3.74 8.92
C ILE A 103 20.94 -2.97 7.62
N ALA A 104 21.62 -3.43 6.57
CA ALA A 104 21.49 -2.88 5.23
C ALA A 104 20.71 -3.86 4.33
N ILE A 105 19.70 -3.32 3.65
CA ILE A 105 18.96 -4.02 2.60
C ILE A 105 19.51 -3.52 1.26
N ASP A 106 20.10 -4.44 0.50
CA ASP A 106 20.65 -4.16 -0.81
C ASP A 106 19.65 -4.47 -1.92
N LEU A 107 19.35 -3.45 -2.72
CA LEU A 107 18.36 -3.52 -3.79
C LEU A 107 18.98 -3.38 -5.19
N GLN A 108 20.31 -3.53 -5.32
CA GLN A 108 21.01 -3.43 -6.62
C GLN A 108 20.51 -4.44 -7.67
N PHE A 109 19.91 -5.56 -7.23
CA PHE A 109 19.43 -6.63 -8.11
C PHE A 109 18.00 -6.41 -8.60
N GLU A 110 17.52 -5.17 -8.63
CA GLU A 110 16.16 -4.85 -9.03
C GLU A 110 15.82 -5.44 -10.39
N GLU A 111 16.66 -5.26 -11.40
CA GLU A 111 16.39 -5.68 -12.78
C GLU A 111 16.15 -7.19 -12.92
N LEU A 112 16.68 -7.99 -11.99
CA LEU A 112 16.49 -9.45 -11.97
C LEU A 112 15.14 -9.87 -11.36
N MET A 113 14.44 -8.95 -10.69
CA MET A 113 13.16 -9.23 -10.05
C MET A 113 11.96 -9.08 -11.00
N ARG A 114 11.00 -9.99 -10.85
CA ARG A 114 9.68 -9.89 -11.46
C ARG A 114 8.81 -8.88 -10.70
N ASP A 115 7.78 -8.32 -11.35
CA ASP A 115 6.92 -7.30 -10.73
C ASP A 115 6.23 -7.72 -9.42
N ASN A 116 5.93 -9.01 -9.27
CA ASN A 116 5.38 -9.57 -8.04
C ASN A 116 6.45 -9.63 -6.92
N GLU A 117 7.70 -9.87 -7.26
CA GLU A 117 8.83 -9.82 -6.34
C GLU A 117 9.12 -8.37 -5.92
N ILE A 118 9.10 -7.41 -6.85
CA ILE A 118 9.13 -5.96 -6.54
C ILE A 118 7.99 -5.58 -5.58
N THR A 119 6.79 -6.11 -5.85
CA THR A 119 5.64 -5.91 -4.97
C THR A 119 5.85 -6.50 -3.57
N SER A 120 6.46 -7.69 -3.51
CA SER A 120 6.73 -8.40 -2.27
C SER A 120 7.80 -7.68 -1.45
N ILE A 121 8.97 -7.38 -2.03
CA ILE A 121 10.12 -6.80 -1.32
C ILE A 121 9.78 -5.44 -0.73
N THR A 122 9.09 -4.58 -1.48
CA THR A 122 8.69 -3.26 -0.98
C THR A 122 7.70 -3.36 0.19
N GLY A 123 6.80 -4.35 0.16
CA GLY A 123 5.92 -4.66 1.28
C GLY A 123 6.67 -5.23 2.50
N GLN A 124 7.68 -6.07 2.26
CA GLN A 124 8.55 -6.59 3.30
C GLN A 124 9.37 -5.48 3.96
N ILE A 125 9.94 -4.55 3.20
CA ILE A 125 10.67 -3.38 3.73
C ILE A 125 9.74 -2.54 4.61
N THR A 126 8.53 -2.24 4.14
CA THR A 126 7.51 -1.51 4.92
C THR A 126 7.18 -2.22 6.24
N ARG A 127 7.11 -3.55 6.21
CA ARG A 127 6.88 -4.37 7.41
C ARG A 127 8.09 -4.36 8.35
N CYS A 128 9.31 -4.43 7.82
CA CYS A 128 10.54 -4.34 8.60
C CYS A 128 10.61 -3.01 9.34
N TYR A 129 10.40 -1.89 8.64
CA TYR A 129 10.34 -0.56 9.25
C TYR A 129 9.25 -0.48 10.33
N SER A 130 8.03 -0.92 10.00
CA SER A 130 6.91 -0.86 10.96
C SER A 130 7.18 -1.70 12.22
N SER A 131 7.83 -2.85 12.07
CA SER A 131 8.21 -3.71 13.20
C SER A 131 9.31 -3.04 14.03
N ASN A 132 10.32 -2.46 13.37
CA ASN A 132 11.42 -1.74 14.00
C ASN A 132 10.96 -0.48 14.77
N LYS A 133 9.88 0.18 14.34
CA LYS A 133 9.27 1.31 15.05
C LYS A 133 8.52 0.89 16.34
N SER A 134 8.19 -0.39 16.46
CA SER A 134 7.38 -0.91 17.58
C SER A 134 8.17 -1.75 18.59
N THR A 135 9.47 -1.96 18.37
CA THR A 135 10.32 -2.78 19.25
C THR A 135 10.99 -1.95 20.35
N GLU A 136 11.31 -2.58 21.48
CA GLU A 136 12.10 -1.97 22.56
C GLU A 136 13.53 -1.67 22.15
N ARG A 137 14.12 -2.54 21.33
CA ARG A 137 15.50 -2.44 20.84
C ARG A 137 15.50 -2.28 19.33
N TYR A 138 15.67 -1.06 18.84
CA TYR A 138 15.63 -0.80 17.40
C TYR A 138 17.00 -1.02 16.76
N VAL A 139 16.99 -1.40 15.48
CA VAL A 139 18.18 -1.47 14.62
C VAL A 139 18.22 -0.23 13.71
N ASN A 140 19.40 0.18 13.27
CA ASN A 140 19.52 1.18 12.21
C ASN A 140 19.30 0.48 10.87
N LEU A 141 18.21 0.80 10.17
CA LEU A 141 17.83 0.14 8.92
C LEU A 141 18.19 1.00 7.72
N TYR A 142 19.12 0.51 6.89
CA TYR A 142 19.55 1.18 5.67
C TYR A 142 18.95 0.49 4.45
N ILE A 143 18.48 1.28 3.49
CA ILE A 143 18.01 0.78 2.20
C ILE A 143 18.95 1.36 1.13
N SER A 144 19.68 0.49 0.46
CA SER A 144 20.65 0.88 -0.56
C SER A 144 20.14 0.56 -1.96
N ASN A 145 20.47 1.44 -2.92
CA ASN A 145 20.17 1.30 -4.34
C ASN A 145 18.68 1.08 -4.71
N PRO A 146 17.70 1.80 -4.12
CA PRO A 146 16.33 1.73 -4.61
C PRO A 146 16.22 2.47 -5.97
N GLU A 147 16.30 1.73 -7.06
CA GLU A 147 16.22 2.30 -8.41
C GLU A 147 14.80 2.24 -9.01
N LYS A 148 14.67 2.77 -10.23
CA LYS A 148 13.53 2.72 -11.17
C LYS A 148 12.20 2.18 -10.59
N ARG A 149 11.97 0.86 -10.62
CA ARG A 149 10.66 0.25 -10.30
C ARG A 149 10.41 0.19 -8.81
N ILE A 150 11.43 -0.03 -7.98
CA ILE A 150 11.26 -0.02 -6.52
C ILE A 150 10.94 1.41 -6.06
N LYS A 151 11.73 2.38 -6.51
CA LYS A 151 11.54 3.80 -6.19
C LYS A 151 10.16 4.28 -6.66
N GLU A 152 9.80 4.03 -7.92
CA GLU A 152 8.47 4.38 -8.43
C GLU A 152 7.35 3.78 -7.58
N ARG A 153 7.52 2.55 -7.10
CA ARG A 153 6.52 1.90 -6.27
C ARG A 153 6.40 2.57 -4.90
N PHE A 154 7.51 2.87 -4.24
CA PHE A 154 7.50 3.63 -2.99
C PHE A 154 6.78 4.98 -3.19
N ASP A 155 7.16 5.73 -4.21
CA ASP A 155 6.60 7.06 -4.52
C ASP A 155 5.12 7.03 -4.90
N LYS A 156 4.67 6.04 -5.67
CA LYS A 156 3.28 5.96 -6.16
C LYS A 156 2.35 5.28 -5.16
N ARG A 157 2.83 4.28 -4.42
CA ARG A 157 1.96 3.37 -3.66
C ARG A 157 2.13 3.47 -2.15
N MET A 158 3.29 3.90 -1.66
CA MET A 158 3.65 3.87 -0.25
C MET A 158 4.31 5.17 0.16
N LYS A 159 3.68 6.31 -0.16
CA LYS A 159 4.21 7.66 0.09
C LYS A 159 4.53 7.92 1.56
N GLU A 160 3.95 7.15 2.46
CA GLU A 160 4.22 7.17 3.90
C GLU A 160 5.69 6.90 4.23
N HIS A 161 6.46 6.29 3.31
CA HIS A 161 7.91 6.09 3.44
C HIS A 161 8.70 7.40 3.58
N LEU A 162 8.18 8.52 3.07
CA LEU A 162 8.82 9.85 3.21
C LEU A 162 8.78 10.38 4.65
N ASN A 163 7.91 9.81 5.50
CA ASN A 163 7.78 10.17 6.92
C ASN A 163 8.48 9.14 7.83
N TRP A 164 9.38 8.33 7.28
CA TRP A 164 10.12 7.37 8.08
C TRP A 164 11.22 8.07 8.85
N ASP A 165 11.35 7.70 10.13
CA ASP A 165 12.43 8.19 10.98
C ASP A 165 13.75 7.63 10.41
N PRO A 166 14.80 8.46 10.27
CA PRO A 166 16.09 8.06 9.71
C PRO A 166 16.82 7.00 10.56
#